data_AF-A0A3E0PSW8-F1
#
_entry.id   AF-A0A3E0PSW8-F1
#
_cell.length_a   1.000
_cell.length_b   1.000
_cell.length_c   1.000
_cell.angle_alpha   90.00
_cell.angle_beta   90.00
_cell.angle_gamma   90.00
#
_symmetry.space_group_name_H-M   'P 1'
#
loop_
_entity.id
_entity.type
_entity.pdbx_description
1 polymer ?
#
loop_
_entity_poly.entity_id
_entity_poly.type
_entity_poly.pdbx_seq_one_letter_code
_entity_poly.pdbx_strand_id
1 'polypeptide(L)'
;MEKSPTVTVNGVSQRYDNQNNIESWVFSMRGDAVAEMFDYAGVRLFARNIRGFLGAKTVVNEGMLATLNTEPDRFIDYNNGVTILCDEATKKSRKGKDILAVSNPQVINGQQTTRTLASRPDLASKASVLVGGPCGRVAPAAETGGETLRRHGH
;
A
#
# COMPACT_ATOMS: atom_id res chain seq x y z
N MET A 1 -12.20 -6.10 -3.74
CA MET A 1 -12.70 -5.88 -2.37
C MET A 1 -13.14 -7.23 -1.81
N GLU A 2 -12.93 -7.45 -0.51
CA GLU A 2 -13.25 -8.70 0.19
C GLU A 2 -14.75 -9.01 0.17
N LYS A 3 -15.10 -10.30 0.12
CA LYS A 3 -16.47 -10.77 0.32
C LYS A 3 -16.43 -12.13 1.02
N SER A 4 -16.93 -12.17 2.26
CA SER A 4 -17.10 -13.37 3.08
C SER A 4 -18.53 -13.37 3.67
N PRO A 5 -19.14 -14.53 4.00
CA PRO A 5 -20.47 -14.58 4.63
C PRO A 5 -20.61 -13.76 5.92
N THR A 6 -19.51 -13.49 6.61
CA THR A 6 -19.48 -12.82 7.92
C THR A 6 -18.96 -11.37 7.87
N VAL A 7 -18.47 -10.91 6.71
CA VAL A 7 -17.81 -9.60 6.57
C VAL A 7 -18.47 -8.80 5.46
N THR A 8 -19.06 -7.66 5.84
CA THR A 8 -19.61 -6.66 4.90
C THR A 8 -18.62 -5.51 4.73
N VAL A 9 -18.10 -5.33 3.52
CA VAL A 9 -17.29 -4.18 3.16
C VAL A 9 -18.19 -3.11 2.54
N ASN A 10 -18.47 -2.05 3.30
CA ASN A 10 -19.40 -0.98 2.89
C ASN A 10 -18.85 -0.03 1.81
N GLY A 11 -17.56 -0.13 1.47
CA GLY A 11 -16.97 0.67 0.40
C GLY A 11 -15.51 1.00 0.61
N VAL A 12 -15.05 1.95 -0.20
CA VAL A 12 -13.73 2.58 -0.13
C VAL A 12 -13.93 3.97 0.46
N SER A 13 -13.10 4.37 1.42
CA SER A 13 -13.07 5.75 1.90
C SER A 13 -12.06 6.55 1.08
N GLN A 14 -12.52 7.65 0.48
CA GLN A 14 -11.72 8.54 -0.36
C GLN A 14 -11.83 9.97 0.18
N ARG A 15 -10.70 10.67 0.29
CA ARG A 15 -10.63 12.10 0.58
C ARG A 15 -9.84 12.78 -0.54
N TYR A 16 -10.37 13.88 -1.06
CA TYR A 16 -9.66 14.70 -2.04
C TYR A 16 -9.30 16.06 -1.45
N ASP A 17 -8.01 16.40 -1.52
CA ASP A 17 -7.47 17.70 -1.16
C ASP A 17 -7.31 18.56 -2.43
N ASN A 18 -8.30 19.43 -2.68
CA ASN A 18 -8.30 20.28 -3.87
C ASN A 18 -7.13 21.27 -3.92
N GLN A 19 -6.62 21.70 -2.77
CA GLN A 19 -5.54 22.69 -2.72
C GLN A 19 -4.21 22.06 -3.11
N ASN A 20 -3.96 20.85 -2.60
CA ASN A 20 -2.69 20.16 -2.80
C ASN A 20 -2.73 19.12 -3.94
N ASN A 21 -3.90 18.90 -4.54
CA ASN A 21 -4.12 17.87 -5.56
C ASN A 21 -3.72 16.47 -5.07
N ILE A 22 -4.10 16.14 -3.83
CA ILE A 22 -3.79 14.86 -3.17
C ILE A 22 -5.08 14.09 -2.91
N GLU A 23 -5.09 12.83 -3.31
CA GLU A 23 -6.19 11.90 -3.09
C GLU A 23 -5.79 10.81 -2.10
N SER A 24 -6.45 10.74 -0.95
CA SER A 24 -6.19 9.72 0.06
C SER A 24 -7.22 8.61 -0.01
N TRP A 25 -6.75 7.37 0.02
CA TRP A 25 -7.58 6.17 -0.05
C TRP A 25 -7.44 5.32 1.21
N VAL A 26 -8.54 4.67 1.63
CA VAL A 26 -8.54 3.59 2.64
C VAL A 26 -9.54 2.52 2.21
N PHE A 27 -9.08 1.27 2.10
CA PHE A 27 -9.89 0.12 1.64
C PHE A 27 -9.31 -1.21 2.12
N SER A 28 -10.13 -2.27 2.09
CA SER A 28 -9.64 -3.64 2.26
C SER A 28 -9.21 -4.25 0.93
N MET A 29 -8.02 -4.88 0.94
CA MET A 29 -7.43 -5.57 -0.20
C MET A 29 -7.21 -7.04 0.16
N ARG A 30 -7.51 -7.95 -0.78
CA ARG A 30 -7.20 -9.37 -0.58
C ARG A 30 -5.70 -9.56 -0.50
N GLY A 31 -5.26 -10.49 0.35
CA GLY A 31 -3.84 -10.75 0.56
C GLY A 31 -3.12 -11.20 -0.70
N ASP A 32 -3.78 -11.99 -1.56
CA ASP A 32 -3.22 -12.41 -2.85
C ASP A 32 -2.97 -11.24 -3.81
N ALA A 33 -3.84 -10.23 -3.82
CA ALA A 33 -3.61 -9.04 -4.62
C ALA A 33 -2.40 -8.21 -4.11
N VAL A 34 -2.15 -8.21 -2.79
CA VAL A 34 -0.94 -7.59 -2.21
C VAL A 34 0.31 -8.38 -2.61
N ALA A 35 0.22 -9.71 -2.63
CA ALA A 35 1.29 -10.59 -3.12
C ALA A 35 1.59 -10.33 -4.60
N GLU A 36 0.57 -10.30 -5.46
CA GLU A 36 0.70 -10.00 -6.90
C GLU A 36 1.39 -8.65 -7.15
N MET A 37 1.05 -7.62 -6.37
CA MET A 37 1.70 -6.32 -6.45
C MET A 37 3.20 -6.41 -6.13
N PHE A 38 3.58 -7.21 -5.13
CA PHE A 38 4.98 -7.43 -4.79
C PHE A 38 5.70 -8.30 -5.83
N ASP A 39 5.07 -9.33 -6.36
CA ASP A 39 5.65 -10.19 -7.40
C ASP A 39 5.93 -9.38 -8.67
N TYR A 40 5.05 -8.44 -9.02
CA TYR A 40 5.23 -7.55 -10.17
C TYR A 40 6.35 -6.51 -9.96
N ALA A 41 6.36 -5.82 -8.81
CA ALA A 41 7.27 -4.70 -8.58
C ALA A 41 8.63 -5.11 -7.96
N GLY A 42 8.68 -6.28 -7.32
CA GLY A 42 9.82 -6.78 -6.56
C GLY A 42 10.23 -5.85 -5.42
N VAL A 43 11.51 -5.90 -5.06
CA VAL A 43 12.08 -5.10 -3.95
C VAL A 43 11.93 -3.59 -4.15
N ARG A 44 11.81 -3.12 -5.40
CA ARG A 44 11.60 -1.70 -5.74
C ARG A 44 10.28 -1.14 -5.21
N LEU A 45 9.32 -2.00 -4.88
CA LEU A 45 8.09 -1.60 -4.21
C LEU A 45 8.35 -0.91 -2.87
N PHE A 46 9.50 -1.17 -2.23
CA PHE A 46 9.88 -0.65 -0.92
C PHE A 46 10.99 0.40 -0.99
N ALA A 47 11.29 0.98 -2.15
CA ALA A 47 12.44 1.88 -2.29
C ALA A 47 12.32 3.14 -1.40
N ARG A 48 11.09 3.59 -1.13
CA ARG A 48 10.81 4.69 -0.18
C ARG A 48 10.59 4.24 1.28
N ASN A 49 10.79 2.96 1.60
CA ASN A 49 10.59 2.44 2.95
C ASN A 49 11.86 2.59 3.81
N ILE A 50 11.83 3.47 4.80
CA ILE A 50 12.97 3.72 5.68
C ILE A 50 13.19 2.66 6.77
N ARG A 51 12.15 1.87 7.12
CA ARG A 51 12.28 0.81 8.13
C ARG A 51 12.95 -0.44 7.56
N GLY A 52 12.74 -0.70 6.27
CA GLY A 52 13.31 -1.85 5.58
C GLY A 52 12.71 -3.19 6.02
N PHE A 53 13.24 -4.27 5.45
CA PHE A 53 12.87 -5.65 5.80
C PHE A 53 13.80 -6.19 6.88
N LEU A 54 13.24 -6.70 7.97
CA LEU A 54 14.01 -7.24 9.11
C LEU A 54 14.39 -8.73 8.93
N GLY A 55 14.16 -9.28 7.73
CA GLY A 55 14.36 -10.70 7.45
C GLY A 55 13.08 -11.53 7.60
N ALA A 56 13.11 -12.76 7.10
CA ALA A 56 11.96 -13.66 7.06
C ALA A 56 11.64 -14.27 8.42
N LYS A 57 12.66 -14.59 9.22
CA LYS A 57 12.54 -15.26 10.52
C LYS A 57 12.48 -14.24 11.65
N THR A 58 11.32 -13.62 11.82
CA THR A 58 11.04 -12.73 12.95
C THR A 58 9.78 -13.19 13.66
N VAL A 59 9.68 -12.93 14.97
CA VAL A 59 8.49 -13.26 15.76
C VAL A 59 7.22 -12.65 15.17
N VAL A 60 7.34 -11.44 14.58
CA VAL A 60 6.24 -10.75 13.90
C VAL A 60 5.77 -11.53 12.66
N ASN A 61 6.71 -12.01 11.84
CA ASN A 61 6.37 -12.81 10.65
C ASN A 61 5.81 -14.18 11.02
N GLU A 62 6.35 -14.81 12.06
CA GLU A 62 5.82 -16.07 12.60
C GLU A 62 4.39 -15.91 13.10
N GLY A 63 4.08 -14.81 13.80
CA GLY A 63 2.71 -14.46 14.22
C GLY A 63 1.76 -14.28 13.03
N MET A 64 2.17 -13.52 12.02
CA MET A 64 1.38 -13.36 10.78
C MET A 64 1.16 -14.69 10.06
N LEU A 65 2.19 -15.54 9.96
CA LEU A 65 2.07 -16.87 9.38
C LEU A 65 1.10 -17.74 10.19
N ALA A 66 1.15 -17.69 11.53
CA ALA A 66 0.19 -18.40 12.38
C ALA A 66 -1.24 -17.94 12.06
N THR A 67 -1.50 -16.63 12.02
CA THR A 67 -2.82 -16.09 11.65
C THR A 67 -3.27 -16.56 10.27
N LEU A 68 -2.40 -16.55 9.26
CA LEU A 68 -2.74 -17.05 7.91
C LEU A 68 -3.15 -18.53 7.91
N ASN A 69 -2.53 -19.35 8.76
CA ASN A 69 -2.83 -20.79 8.82
C ASN A 69 -4.11 -21.08 9.61
N THR A 70 -4.38 -20.35 10.70
CA THR A 70 -5.45 -20.70 11.64
C THR A 70 -6.70 -19.84 11.48
N GLU A 71 -6.54 -18.54 11.27
CA GLU A 71 -7.62 -17.54 11.29
C GLU A 71 -7.43 -16.49 10.16
N PRO A 72 -7.33 -16.91 8.88
CA PRO A 72 -7.00 -15.99 7.78
C PRO A 72 -8.04 -14.85 7.61
N ASP A 73 -9.31 -15.10 7.92
CA ASP A 73 -10.36 -14.09 7.88
C ASP A 73 -10.15 -12.96 8.92
N ARG A 74 -9.41 -13.23 9.99
CA ARG A 74 -9.06 -12.24 11.04
C ARG A 74 -7.72 -11.55 10.80
N PHE A 75 -7.06 -11.84 9.67
CA PHE A 75 -5.74 -11.29 9.38
C PHE A 75 -5.74 -9.75 9.41
N ILE A 76 -6.81 -9.12 8.91
CA ILE A 76 -7.00 -7.67 8.91
C ILE A 76 -7.10 -7.07 10.32
N ASP A 77 -7.61 -7.84 11.30
CA ASP A 77 -7.82 -7.38 12.67
C ASP A 77 -6.54 -7.48 13.52
N TYR A 78 -5.70 -8.47 13.23
CA TYR A 78 -4.53 -8.81 14.06
C TYR A 78 -3.21 -8.24 13.55
N ASN A 79 -3.13 -7.92 12.26
CA ASN A 79 -1.87 -7.61 11.62
C ASN A 79 -1.85 -6.21 11.03
N ASN A 80 -0.66 -5.61 11.00
CA ASN A 80 -0.48 -4.27 10.47
C ASN A 80 -0.89 -4.20 9.00
N GLY A 81 -1.67 -3.16 8.69
CA GLY A 81 -2.03 -2.79 7.33
C GLY A 81 -0.84 -2.34 6.47
N VAL A 82 -1.13 -1.96 5.23
CA VAL A 82 -0.14 -1.49 4.26
C VAL A 82 -0.40 -0.02 3.95
N THR A 83 0.63 0.82 4.06
CA THR A 83 0.57 2.21 3.61
C THR A 83 1.28 2.36 2.28
N ILE A 84 0.56 2.81 1.26
CA ILE A 84 1.04 2.97 -0.11
C ILE A 84 1.03 4.45 -0.50
N LEU A 85 2.16 4.95 -0.97
CA LEU A 85 2.24 6.20 -1.73
C LEU A 85 2.13 5.87 -3.22
N CYS A 86 1.37 6.65 -3.98
CA CYS A 86 1.30 6.49 -5.43
C CYS A 86 1.19 7.85 -6.14
N ASP A 87 1.42 7.89 -7.45
CA ASP A 87 1.34 9.16 -8.18
C ASP A 87 -0.11 9.44 -8.60
N GLU A 88 -0.83 8.42 -9.04
CA GLU A 88 -2.23 8.50 -9.47
C GLU A 88 -2.97 7.22 -9.10
N ALA A 89 -4.25 7.34 -8.75
CA ALA A 89 -5.13 6.22 -8.49
C ALA A 89 -6.43 6.37 -9.30
N THR A 90 -6.96 5.27 -9.80
CA THR A 90 -8.23 5.27 -10.54
C THR A 90 -9.03 4.04 -10.15
N LYS A 91 -10.24 4.25 -9.63
CA LYS A 91 -11.19 3.18 -9.39
C LYS A 91 -11.73 2.67 -10.72
N LYS A 92 -11.56 1.38 -10.98
CA LYS A 92 -12.07 0.67 -12.16
C LYS A 92 -12.95 -0.49 -11.71
N SER A 93 -13.95 -0.83 -12.50
CA SER A 93 -14.71 -2.06 -12.33
C SER A 93 -14.33 -3.06 -13.41
N ARG A 94 -13.94 -4.27 -13.03
CA ARG A 94 -13.59 -5.35 -13.97
C ARG A 94 -14.27 -6.63 -13.53
N LYS A 95 -15.12 -7.21 -14.39
CA LYS A 95 -15.88 -8.45 -14.11
C LYS A 95 -16.64 -8.39 -12.77
N GLY A 96 -17.28 -7.26 -12.47
CA GLY A 96 -18.02 -7.06 -11.23
C GLY A 96 -17.17 -6.91 -9.96
N LYS A 97 -15.85 -6.74 -10.11
CA LYS A 97 -14.92 -6.46 -9.01
C LYS A 97 -14.38 -5.04 -9.14
N ASP A 98 -14.46 -4.29 -8.04
CA ASP A 98 -13.78 -3.01 -7.91
C ASP A 98 -12.27 -3.22 -7.74
N ILE A 99 -11.49 -2.52 -8.56
CA ILE A 99 -10.03 -2.51 -8.59
C ILE A 99 -9.57 -1.05 -8.49
N LEU A 100 -8.56 -0.79 -7.66
CA LEU A 100 -7.85 0.48 -7.66
C LEU A 100 -6.59 0.33 -8.51
N ALA A 101 -6.57 0.91 -9.70
CA ALA A 101 -5.37 0.97 -10.52
C ALA A 101 -4.50 2.12 -10.02
N VAL A 102 -3.24 1.84 -9.68
CA VAL A 102 -2.30 2.84 -9.14
C VAL A 102 -1.05 2.93 -10.00
N SER A 103 -0.46 4.13 -10.11
CA SER A 103 0.83 4.36 -10.78
C SER A 103 1.93 4.59 -9.75
N ASN A 104 3.12 4.05 -10.03
CA ASN A 104 4.31 4.14 -9.17
C ASN A 104 4.06 3.87 -7.67
N PRO A 105 3.42 2.73 -7.31
CA PRO A 105 3.14 2.40 -5.92
C PRO A 105 4.43 2.21 -5.13
N GLN A 106 4.46 2.73 -3.90
CA GLN A 106 5.55 2.57 -2.95
C GLN A 106 5.01 2.27 -1.57
N VAL A 107 5.34 1.08 -1.06
CA VAL A 107 4.93 0.62 0.27
C VAL A 107 5.89 1.20 1.32
N ILE A 108 5.43 2.23 2.04
CA ILE A 108 6.20 2.92 3.09
C ILE A 108 5.96 2.34 4.49
N ASN A 109 4.88 1.58 4.66
CA ASN A 109 4.60 0.78 5.87
C ASN A 109 3.93 -0.54 5.46
N GLY A 110 4.24 -1.62 6.18
CA GLY A 110 3.69 -2.96 5.89
C GLY A 110 4.63 -3.86 5.08
N GLN A 111 5.93 -3.56 4.99
CA GLN A 111 6.89 -4.40 4.23
C GLN A 111 6.94 -5.86 4.71
N GLN A 112 6.82 -6.08 6.02
CA GLN A 112 6.73 -7.43 6.60
C GLN A 112 5.40 -8.12 6.23
N THR A 113 4.28 -7.40 6.33
CA THR A 113 2.95 -7.88 5.93
C THR A 113 2.93 -8.30 4.47
N THR A 114 3.39 -7.42 3.57
CA THR A 114 3.45 -7.68 2.13
C THR A 114 4.28 -8.92 1.81
N ARG A 115 5.48 -9.05 2.40
CA ARG A 115 6.36 -10.19 2.15
C ARG A 115 5.84 -11.49 2.74
N THR A 116 5.17 -11.43 3.88
CA THR A 116 4.59 -12.61 4.52
C THR A 116 3.42 -13.15 3.68
N LEU A 117 2.55 -12.27 3.19
CA LEU A 117 1.50 -12.66 2.25
C LEU A 117 2.05 -13.25 0.96
N ALA A 118 3.07 -12.62 0.38
CA ALA A 118 3.73 -13.12 -0.83
C ALA A 118 4.44 -14.47 -0.64
N SER A 119 4.86 -14.80 0.58
CA SER A 119 5.46 -16.10 0.87
C SER A 119 4.44 -17.25 0.89
N ARG A 120 3.14 -16.94 1.03
CA ARG A 120 2.03 -17.91 1.14
C ARG A 120 0.81 -17.47 0.31
N PRO A 121 0.93 -17.37 -1.03
CA PRO A 121 -0.17 -16.91 -1.88
C PRO A 121 -1.42 -17.81 -1.78
N ASP A 122 -1.23 -19.10 -1.47
CA ASP A 122 -2.28 -20.09 -1.23
C ASP A 122 -3.19 -19.75 -0.03
N LEU A 123 -2.62 -19.11 1.00
CA LEU A 123 -3.36 -18.66 2.18
C LEU A 123 -3.79 -17.20 2.06
N ALA A 124 -2.95 -16.38 1.43
CA ALA A 124 -3.20 -14.96 1.25
C ALA A 124 -4.51 -14.68 0.50
N SER A 125 -4.95 -15.60 -0.37
CA SER A 125 -6.23 -15.49 -1.10
C SER A 125 -7.47 -15.53 -0.18
N LYS A 126 -7.32 -16.02 1.05
CA LYS A 126 -8.33 -16.14 2.11
C LYS A 126 -8.21 -15.04 3.17
N ALA A 127 -7.20 -14.19 3.06
CA ALA A 127 -6.95 -13.10 4.00
C ALA A 127 -7.23 -11.75 3.35
N SER A 128 -7.47 -10.76 4.20
CA SER A 128 -7.57 -9.36 3.82
C SER A 128 -6.61 -8.50 4.63
N VAL A 129 -6.25 -7.36 4.07
CA VAL A 129 -5.43 -6.35 4.72
C VAL A 129 -6.03 -4.97 4.50
N LEU A 130 -5.98 -4.14 5.53
CA LEU A 130 -6.29 -2.72 5.42
C LEU A 130 -5.17 -2.02 4.65
N VAL A 131 -5.52 -1.42 3.51
CA VAL A 131 -4.61 -0.64 2.67
C VAL A 131 -5.05 0.81 2.68
N GLY A 132 -4.10 1.72 2.77
CA GLY A 132 -4.39 3.13 2.56
C GLY A 132 -3.19 3.98 2.28
N GLY A 133 -3.42 5.25 1.97
CA GLY A 133 -2.37 6.23 1.75
C GLY A 133 -2.73 7.27 0.71
N PRO A 134 -1.91 8.33 0.60
CA PRO A 134 -2.10 9.38 -0.39
C PRO A 134 -1.56 8.96 -1.76
N CYS A 135 -2.29 9.38 -2.76
CA CYS A 135 -1.98 9.29 -4.17
C CYS A 135 -2.08 10.69 -4.78
N GLY A 136 -1.00 11.13 -5.42
CA GLY A 136 -0.92 12.43 -6.05
C GLY A 136 0.50 12.70 -6.49
N ARG A 137 0.67 13.30 -7.67
CA ARG A 137 1.97 13.82 -8.08
C ARG A 137 2.42 14.81 -7.02
N VAL A 138 3.46 14.44 -6.27
CA VAL A 138 4.28 15.42 -5.57
C VAL A 138 4.72 16.38 -6.66
N ALA A 139 4.23 17.63 -6.63
CA ALA A 139 4.78 18.66 -7.50
C ALA A 139 6.30 18.57 -7.37
N PRO A 140 7.08 18.53 -8.46
CA PRO A 140 8.52 18.53 -8.34
C PRO A 140 8.86 19.67 -7.39
N ALA A 141 9.62 19.37 -6.33
CA ALA A 141 10.03 20.38 -5.35
C ALA A 141 10.48 21.58 -6.16
N ALA A 142 9.80 22.71 -6.00
CA ALA A 142 10.13 23.91 -6.74
C ALA A 142 11.63 24.11 -6.57
N GLU A 143 12.38 24.02 -7.67
CA GLU A 143 13.77 24.45 -7.67
C GLU A 143 13.72 25.89 -7.18
N THR A 144 14.06 26.09 -5.91
CA THR A 144 14.20 27.41 -5.33
C THR A 144 15.20 28.12 -6.22
N GLY A 145 14.67 29.06 -7.00
CA GLY A 145 15.40 29.73 -8.05
C GLY A 145 16.76 30.19 -7.54
N GLY A 146 17.80 29.88 -8.30
CA GLY A 146 19.10 30.47 -8.10
C GLY A 146 18.95 31.98 -8.13
N GLU A 147 18.95 32.60 -6.94
CA GLU A 147 19.21 34.02 -6.78
C GLU A 147 20.59 34.28 -7.39
N THR A 148 20.57 34.77 -8.62
CA THR A 148 21.73 35.31 -9.29
C THR A 148 22.15 36.53 -8.49
N LEU A 149 23.11 36.33 -7.59
CA LEU A 149 23.74 37.39 -6.81
C LEU A 149 24.38 38.37 -7.82
N ARG A 150 23.64 39.43 -8.18
CA ARG A 150 24.18 40.58 -8.88
C ARG A 150 25.21 41.23 -7.96
N ARG A 151 26.50 41.04 -8.28
CA ARG A 151 27.60 41.83 -7.71
C ARG A 151 27.40 43.29 -8.09
N HIS A 152 27.15 44.14 -7.09
CA HIS A 152 27.34 45.59 -7.14
C HIS A 152 28.65 45.95 -6.42
N GLY A 153 29.47 46.79 -7.08
CA GLY A 153 30.64 47.50 -6.53
C GLY A 153 31.86 46.63 -6.25
N HIS A 154 33.10 46.98 -6.62
CA HIS A 154 33.72 48.25 -6.98
C HIS A 154 34.79 48.04 -8.05
#